data_AF-A0A935ZPI1-F1
#
_entry.id   AF-A0A935ZPI1-F1
#
_cell.length_a   1.000
_cell.length_b   1.000
_cell.length_c   1.000
_cell.angle_alpha   90.00
_cell.angle_beta   90.00
_cell.angle_gamma   90.00
#
_symmetry.space_group_name_H-M   'P 1'
#
loop_
_entity.id
_entity.type
_entity.pdbx_description
1 polymer ?
#
loop_
_entity_poly.entity_id
_entity_poly.type
_entity_poly.pdbx_seq_one_letter_code
_entity_poly.pdbx_strand_id
1 'polypeptide(L)'
;MIATRSQRACLGLALTLGTVACDRAGESPAPVAETPPAAGAPGDAPPDTPPPSPVPHEPARSDAAASPGPHIEAITATSWRIEERALLELALELWSQASVCEPTTGGCRLSTIAPTSVLTRLGLVRGDLLQRLAGVTLGDAASWRDALHAATAQGRFALELSRDGTPHNHRYRLRTLVRRRARADEVERAIDLLADAVVPSGEDRRVVDESALELFALAYALDPEATTRALVGGDGRVVAIAGAPVDSPLSFVAALAAAKTAGTEVELQLEDAAGAGRRRVVLEPRAGLVDPTLLTAARASLPDAGPRLAPEPLASPSASSTAAVTESYTIPAAALKRWEDAPLDFAKLVRIVPDSSGRGFKLYGIRRTPSAGDLSPHELGFRNGDLVTHINGTAVADMESLMGVFDKRRTTDRWTIEIERRGAPVTLVITRGS
;
A
#
# COMPACT_ATOMS: atom_id res chain seq x y z
N MET A 1 16.87 -67.63 -20.45
CA MET A 1 17.64 -67.50 -19.18
C MET A 1 17.63 -66.01 -18.86
N ILE A 2 16.99 -65.43 -17.84
CA ILE A 2 16.51 -65.87 -16.53
C ILE A 2 15.12 -65.22 -16.30
N ALA A 3 14.20 -66.00 -15.72
CA ALA A 3 12.90 -65.61 -15.16
C ALA A 3 13.13 -65.16 -13.68
N THR A 4 12.31 -64.44 -12.91
CA THR A 4 10.88 -64.60 -12.54
C THR A 4 10.58 -63.68 -11.33
N ARG A 5 9.28 -63.36 -11.11
CA ARG A 5 8.54 -63.10 -9.84
C ARG A 5 8.90 -61.87 -8.97
N SER A 6 7.97 -60.97 -8.60
CA SER A 6 6.67 -61.08 -7.87
C SER A 6 6.84 -61.22 -6.34
N GLN A 7 6.37 -60.22 -5.57
CA GLN A 7 5.57 -60.44 -4.36
C GLN A 7 4.88 -59.16 -3.83
N ARG A 8 3.58 -59.30 -3.55
CA ARG A 8 2.74 -58.46 -2.68
C ARG A 8 3.02 -58.82 -1.21
N ALA A 9 2.77 -57.90 -0.29
CA ALA A 9 2.26 -58.22 1.05
C ALA A 9 1.49 -57.03 1.66
N CYS A 10 0.21 -57.27 1.93
CA CYS A 10 -0.65 -56.56 2.87
C CYS A 10 -0.46 -57.13 4.28
N LEU A 11 -0.72 -56.31 5.32
CA LEU A 11 -1.21 -56.62 6.69
C LEU A 11 -0.76 -55.43 7.58
N GLY A 12 -1.56 -54.71 8.37
CA GLY A 12 -2.87 -54.95 8.97
C GLY A 12 -2.75 -54.86 10.50
N LEU A 13 -3.47 -53.94 11.14
CA LEU A 13 -4.02 -53.91 12.54
C LEU A 13 -4.35 -52.43 12.87
N ALA A 14 -5.57 -51.93 13.04
CA ALA A 14 -6.78 -52.34 13.77
C ALA A 14 -6.64 -52.30 15.31
N LEU A 15 -7.26 -51.30 15.95
CA LEU A 15 -7.84 -51.40 17.29
C LEU A 15 -8.93 -50.34 17.50
N THR A 16 -10.16 -50.85 17.58
CA THR A 16 -11.42 -50.22 17.98
C THR A 16 -11.66 -50.38 19.48
N LEU A 17 -12.32 -49.43 20.12
CA LEU A 17 -13.17 -49.65 21.31
C LEU A 17 -14.37 -48.68 21.28
N GLY A 18 -15.58 -49.23 21.13
CA GLY A 18 -16.86 -48.59 21.51
C GLY A 18 -17.06 -48.71 23.04
N THR A 19 -18.17 -48.37 23.69
CA THR A 19 -19.57 -48.02 23.40
C THR A 19 -20.06 -47.20 24.63
N VAL A 20 -21.21 -46.51 24.64
CA VAL A 20 -22.51 -47.02 25.13
C VAL A 20 -23.59 -45.95 24.89
N ALA A 21 -24.77 -46.42 24.50
CA ALA A 21 -25.99 -45.70 24.19
C ALA A 21 -26.80 -45.25 25.42
N CYS A 22 -27.74 -44.32 25.20
CA CYS A 22 -29.04 -44.32 25.86
C CYS A 22 -30.09 -43.66 24.96
N ASP A 23 -31.01 -44.48 24.50
CA ASP A 23 -32.32 -44.15 23.90
C ASP A 23 -33.22 -43.45 24.92
N ARG A 24 -34.08 -42.54 24.44
CA ARG A 24 -35.44 -42.42 24.97
C ARG A 24 -36.39 -41.84 23.93
N ALA A 25 -37.29 -42.71 23.47
CA ALA A 25 -38.52 -42.38 22.78
C ALA A 25 -39.58 -41.83 23.76
N GLY A 26 -40.53 -41.06 23.22
CA GLY A 26 -41.72 -40.54 23.89
C GLY A 26 -42.31 -39.41 23.03
N GLU A 27 -43.06 -39.70 21.98
CA GLU A 27 -44.52 -39.92 21.97
C GLU A 27 -45.29 -38.63 21.67
N SER A 28 -46.02 -38.65 20.56
CA SER A 28 -46.91 -37.62 20.02
C SER A 28 -48.21 -37.57 20.85
N PRO A 29 -48.94 -36.44 20.91
CA PRO A 29 -50.01 -36.27 19.92
C PRO A 29 -50.35 -34.81 19.52
N ALA A 30 -50.76 -34.62 18.27
CA ALA A 30 -51.81 -33.66 17.88
C ALA A 30 -53.16 -34.42 17.87
N PRO A 31 -54.37 -33.83 17.71
CA PRO A 31 -54.73 -32.43 17.41
C PRO A 31 -55.90 -31.87 18.28
N VAL A 32 -56.17 -30.56 18.25
CA VAL A 32 -57.52 -30.03 18.53
C VAL A 32 -57.82 -28.87 17.60
N ALA A 33 -58.85 -29.07 16.78
CA ALA A 33 -59.57 -28.04 16.05
C ALA A 33 -60.70 -27.51 16.93
N GLU A 34 -60.89 -26.20 16.98
CA GLU A 34 -62.07 -25.59 17.59
C GLU A 34 -62.55 -24.43 16.71
N THR A 35 -63.76 -24.59 16.18
CA THR A 35 -64.56 -23.58 15.46
C THR A 35 -65.84 -23.35 16.27
N PRO A 36 -66.63 -22.32 15.96
CA PRO A 36 -66.87 -21.10 16.75
C PRO A 36 -68.16 -21.16 17.60
N PRO A 37 -68.55 -20.05 18.25
CA PRO A 37 -69.96 -19.72 18.28
C PRO A 37 -70.28 -18.33 17.73
N ALA A 38 -71.46 -18.27 17.12
CA ALA A 38 -72.06 -17.14 16.45
C ALA A 38 -72.87 -16.23 17.40
N ALA A 39 -73.08 -15.01 16.90
CA ALA A 39 -74.26 -14.16 17.07
C ALA A 39 -74.55 -13.51 18.43
N GLY A 40 -74.20 -12.22 18.52
CA GLY A 40 -74.91 -11.19 19.27
C GLY A 40 -75.06 -9.94 18.40
N ALA A 41 -76.30 -9.48 18.20
CA ALA A 41 -76.67 -8.29 17.43
C ALA A 41 -76.82 -7.05 18.37
N PRO A 42 -77.26 -5.87 17.87
CA PRO A 42 -76.43 -4.69 17.67
C PRO A 42 -76.63 -3.62 18.76
N GLY A 43 -75.56 -2.92 19.11
CA GLY A 43 -75.61 -1.68 19.89
C GLY A 43 -75.22 -0.51 19.01
N ASP A 44 -76.14 0.45 18.87
CA ASP A 44 -75.93 1.72 18.18
C ASP A 44 -74.69 2.45 18.68
N ALA A 45 -73.77 2.75 17.76
CA ALA A 45 -72.62 3.61 17.97
C ALA A 45 -72.48 4.61 16.80
N PRO A 46 -72.05 5.86 17.08
CA PRO A 46 -72.17 7.01 16.18
C PRO A 46 -71.21 6.93 14.97
N PRO A 47 -71.45 7.73 13.91
CA PRO A 47 -70.70 7.63 12.66
C PRO A 47 -69.19 7.83 12.86
N ASP A 48 -68.44 6.80 12.49
CA ASP A 48 -66.99 6.78 12.35
C ASP A 48 -66.53 7.90 11.40
N THR A 49 -65.62 8.72 11.91
CA THR A 49 -64.75 9.52 11.06
C THR A 49 -63.71 8.56 10.47
N PRO A 50 -63.50 8.52 9.15
CA PRO A 50 -62.50 7.62 8.58
C PRO A 50 -61.12 7.94 9.16
N PRO A 51 -60.34 6.93 9.60
CA PRO A 51 -58.98 7.15 10.02
C PRO A 51 -58.20 7.74 8.83
N PRO A 52 -57.35 8.76 9.06
CA PRO A 52 -56.52 9.28 7.99
C PRO A 52 -55.69 8.14 7.41
N SER A 53 -55.77 7.95 6.10
CA SER A 53 -54.91 7.04 5.36
C SER A 53 -53.47 7.24 5.83
N PRO A 54 -52.71 6.16 6.12
CA PRO A 54 -51.31 6.30 6.48
C PRO A 54 -50.62 7.04 5.33
N VAL A 55 -50.17 8.27 5.61
CA VAL A 55 -49.35 9.04 4.70
C VAL A 55 -48.14 8.16 4.41
N PRO A 56 -47.84 7.83 3.14
CA PRO A 56 -46.60 7.17 2.81
C PRO A 56 -45.49 8.09 3.29
N HIS A 57 -44.81 7.71 4.37
CA HIS A 57 -43.54 8.33 4.72
C HIS A 57 -42.57 7.94 3.62
N GLU A 58 -42.49 8.80 2.61
CA GLU A 58 -41.40 8.80 1.65
C GLU A 58 -40.12 8.89 2.48
N PRO A 59 -39.29 7.83 2.55
CA PRO A 59 -38.07 7.90 3.32
C PRO A 59 -37.26 9.04 2.73
N ALA A 60 -36.93 10.03 3.56
CA ALA A 60 -36.16 11.18 3.16
C ALA A 60 -34.87 10.69 2.47
N ARG A 61 -34.86 10.76 1.14
CA ARG A 61 -33.68 10.56 0.31
C ARG A 61 -32.70 11.67 0.65
N SER A 62 -31.85 11.39 1.64
CA SER A 62 -30.67 12.19 1.94
C SER A 62 -29.61 11.85 0.89
N ASP A 63 -29.83 12.30 -0.34
CA ASP A 63 -28.94 12.07 -1.50
C ASP A 63 -27.85 13.15 -1.62
N ALA A 64 -27.59 13.90 -0.55
CA ALA A 64 -26.44 14.79 -0.49
C ALA A 64 -25.18 13.95 -0.29
N ALA A 65 -24.72 13.32 -1.39
CA ALA A 65 -23.46 12.59 -1.43
C ALA A 65 -22.36 13.50 -0.86
N ALA A 66 -21.80 13.10 0.28
CA ALA A 66 -20.70 13.82 0.91
C ALA A 66 -19.58 13.96 -0.13
N SER A 67 -19.12 15.20 -0.36
CA SER A 67 -18.03 15.42 -1.30
C SER A 67 -16.81 14.60 -0.86
N PRO A 68 -16.22 13.80 -1.77
CA PRO A 68 -15.07 12.99 -1.42
C PRO A 68 -13.92 13.93 -1.05
N GLY A 69 -13.32 13.70 0.13
CA GLY A 69 -12.21 14.51 0.63
C GLY A 69 -10.97 14.40 -0.26
N PRO A 70 -9.91 15.19 -0.02
CA PRO A 70 -8.78 15.37 -0.95
C PRO A 70 -7.98 14.09 -1.28
N HIS A 71 -8.20 13.00 -0.53
CA HIS A 71 -7.50 11.73 -0.67
C HIS A 71 -8.31 10.64 -1.39
N ILE A 72 -9.55 10.94 -1.80
CA ILE A 72 -10.47 10.02 -2.48
C ILE A 72 -11.06 10.76 -3.67
N GLU A 73 -11.02 10.14 -4.84
CA GLU A 73 -11.52 10.71 -6.09
C GLU A 73 -12.40 9.64 -6.75
N ALA A 74 -13.70 9.90 -6.87
CA ALA A 74 -14.59 9.03 -7.63
C ALA A 74 -14.28 9.18 -9.13
N ILE A 75 -13.94 8.09 -9.80
CA ILE A 75 -13.75 8.06 -11.26
C ILE A 75 -15.10 7.75 -11.93
N THR A 76 -15.84 6.78 -11.38
CA THR A 76 -17.20 6.39 -11.78
C THR A 76 -17.99 5.98 -10.53
N ALA A 77 -19.27 5.65 -10.68
CA ALA A 77 -20.09 5.17 -9.56
C ALA A 77 -19.50 3.94 -8.81
N THR A 78 -18.73 3.11 -9.51
CA THR A 78 -18.13 1.88 -8.95
C THR A 78 -16.60 1.87 -9.01
N SER A 79 -15.97 2.97 -9.41
CA SER A 79 -14.52 3.04 -9.57
C SER A 79 -13.98 4.27 -8.87
N TRP A 80 -13.00 4.05 -8.01
CA TRP A 80 -12.45 5.06 -7.11
C TRP A 80 -10.93 5.08 -7.25
N ARG A 81 -10.37 6.27 -7.14
CA ARG A 81 -8.95 6.47 -6.91
C ARG A 81 -8.78 6.91 -5.47
N ILE A 82 -7.95 6.21 -4.72
CA ILE A 82 -7.73 6.52 -3.31
C ILE A 82 -6.24 6.66 -3.05
N GLU A 83 -5.84 7.55 -2.17
CA GLU A 83 -4.46 7.63 -1.73
C GLU A 83 -4.18 6.60 -0.63
N GLU A 84 -2.93 6.16 -0.52
CA GLU A 84 -2.49 5.22 0.54
C GLU A 84 -2.85 5.70 1.95
N ARG A 85 -2.86 7.02 2.15
CA ARG A 85 -3.33 7.66 3.38
C ARG A 85 -4.79 7.32 3.71
N ALA A 86 -5.67 7.21 2.72
CA ALA A 86 -7.07 6.85 2.93
C ALA A 86 -7.22 5.40 3.42
N LEU A 87 -6.35 4.49 2.99
CA LEU A 87 -6.31 3.12 3.52
C LEU A 87 -5.86 3.08 4.99
N LEU A 88 -4.88 3.91 5.36
CA LEU A 88 -4.42 4.03 6.74
C LEU A 88 -5.52 4.63 7.64
N GLU A 89 -6.20 5.68 7.17
CA GLU A 89 -7.35 6.26 7.87
C GLU A 89 -8.47 5.23 8.06
N LEU A 90 -8.79 4.44 7.03
CA LEU A 90 -9.76 3.34 7.12
C LEU A 90 -9.36 2.32 8.19
N ALA A 91 -8.10 1.89 8.22
CA ALA A 91 -7.58 0.97 9.22
C ALA A 91 -7.80 1.50 10.65
N LEU A 92 -7.52 2.80 10.83
CA LEU A 92 -7.59 3.46 12.14
C LEU A 92 -9.03 3.71 12.58
N GLU A 93 -9.95 3.99 11.66
CA GLU A 93 -11.38 4.13 11.97
C GLU A 93 -12.03 2.82 12.40
N LEU A 94 -11.68 1.70 11.74
CA LEU A 94 -12.14 0.38 12.14
C LEU A 94 -11.61 0.00 13.53
N TRP A 95 -10.38 0.41 13.85
CA TRP A 95 -9.77 0.14 15.16
C TRP A 95 -10.31 1.04 16.29
N SER A 96 -10.58 2.32 16.00
CA SER A 96 -11.15 3.26 16.98
C SER A 96 -12.64 3.06 17.23
N GLN A 97 -13.27 2.09 16.56
CA GLN A 97 -14.72 1.86 16.58
C GLN A 97 -15.54 3.08 16.12
N ALA A 98 -14.93 4.00 15.38
CA ALA A 98 -15.65 5.11 14.72
C ALA A 98 -16.65 4.58 13.68
N SER A 99 -16.39 3.38 13.15
CA SER A 99 -17.36 2.59 12.42
C SER A 99 -17.40 1.18 13.00
N VAL A 100 -18.60 0.66 13.24
CA VAL A 100 -18.82 -0.67 13.80
C VAL A 100 -19.23 -1.60 12.68
N CYS A 101 -18.47 -2.66 12.53
CA CYS A 101 -18.70 -3.71 11.56
C CYS A 101 -19.02 -4.99 12.33
N GLU A 102 -20.28 -5.43 12.26
CA GLU A 102 -20.77 -6.60 12.98
C GLU A 102 -20.52 -7.86 12.14
N PRO A 103 -19.83 -8.87 12.69
CA PRO A 103 -19.58 -10.12 11.98
C PRO A 103 -20.90 -10.82 11.65
N THR A 104 -21.02 -11.30 10.41
CA THR A 104 -22.19 -12.04 9.92
C THR A 104 -21.76 -13.21 9.05
N THR A 105 -22.70 -14.11 8.71
CA THR A 105 -22.42 -15.19 7.77
C THR A 105 -22.05 -14.63 6.40
N GLY A 106 -20.79 -14.79 6.01
CA GLY A 106 -20.29 -14.38 4.69
C GLY A 106 -19.84 -12.92 4.57
N GLY A 107 -19.66 -12.22 5.69
CA GLY A 107 -19.17 -10.85 5.65
C GLY A 107 -19.25 -10.12 6.98
N CYS A 108 -19.13 -8.80 6.92
CA CYS A 108 -19.23 -7.92 8.05
C CYS A 108 -20.19 -6.76 7.72
N ARG A 109 -21.25 -6.59 8.52
CA ARG A 109 -22.31 -5.60 8.28
C ARG A 109 -21.99 -4.29 8.98
N LEU A 110 -22.01 -3.18 8.24
CA LEU A 110 -21.79 -1.84 8.81
C LEU A 110 -23.04 -1.39 9.60
N SER A 111 -22.98 -1.43 10.92
CA SER A 111 -24.09 -0.97 11.78
C SER A 111 -23.99 0.51 12.14
N THR A 112 -22.76 1.00 12.31
CA THR A 112 -22.50 2.42 12.60
C THR A 112 -21.39 2.94 11.70
N ILE A 113 -21.60 4.12 11.11
CA ILE A 113 -20.62 4.82 10.27
C ILE A 113 -20.63 6.29 10.68
N ALA A 114 -19.47 6.84 11.05
CA ALA A 114 -19.36 8.26 11.34
C ALA A 114 -19.58 9.10 10.06
N PRO A 115 -20.23 10.29 10.13
CA PRO A 115 -20.46 11.14 8.95
C PRO A 115 -19.18 11.55 8.24
N THR A 116 -18.09 11.71 9.00
CA THR A 116 -16.77 12.09 8.50
C THR A 116 -15.86 10.90 8.24
N SER A 117 -16.38 9.67 8.26
CA SER A 117 -15.57 8.46 8.06
C SER A 117 -15.06 8.34 6.62
N VAL A 118 -13.94 7.65 6.44
CA VAL A 118 -13.47 7.19 5.12
C VAL A 118 -14.53 6.33 4.45
N LEU A 119 -15.22 5.46 5.19
CA LEU A 119 -16.28 4.59 4.63
C LEU A 119 -17.39 5.42 3.97
N THR A 120 -17.88 6.48 4.63
CA THR A 120 -18.85 7.41 4.05
C THR A 120 -18.30 8.08 2.79
N ARG A 121 -17.03 8.51 2.81
CA ARG A 121 -16.37 9.11 1.63
C ARG A 121 -16.20 8.13 0.46
N LEU A 122 -16.17 6.82 0.73
CA LEU A 122 -16.11 5.76 -0.28
C LEU A 122 -17.51 5.35 -0.78
N GLY A 123 -18.58 6.04 -0.34
CA GLY A 123 -19.96 5.77 -0.74
C GLY A 123 -20.60 4.58 -0.01
N LEU A 124 -19.99 4.12 1.09
CA LEU A 124 -20.56 3.08 1.93
C LEU A 124 -21.59 3.66 2.87
N VAL A 125 -22.66 2.90 3.10
CA VAL A 125 -23.79 3.33 3.93
C VAL A 125 -24.06 2.31 5.03
N ARG A 126 -24.77 2.77 6.07
CA ARG A 126 -25.23 1.88 7.14
C ARG A 126 -26.10 0.77 6.53
N GLY A 127 -25.83 -0.47 6.92
CA GLY A 127 -26.52 -1.66 6.44
C GLY A 127 -25.76 -2.44 5.38
N ASP A 128 -24.74 -1.85 4.73
CA ASP A 128 -23.89 -2.54 3.76
C ASP A 128 -23.21 -3.76 4.40
N LEU A 129 -23.31 -4.91 3.73
CA LEU A 129 -22.62 -6.13 4.07
C LEU A 129 -21.32 -6.22 3.28
N LEU A 130 -20.19 -5.95 3.92
CA LEU A 130 -18.87 -6.02 3.31
C LEU A 130 -18.39 -7.47 3.31
N GLN A 131 -18.19 -8.06 2.12
CA GLN A 131 -17.92 -9.49 1.99
C GLN A 131 -16.44 -9.75 1.76
N ARG A 132 -15.83 -9.06 0.79
CA ARG A 132 -14.42 -9.25 0.44
C ARG A 132 -13.73 -7.94 0.10
N LEU A 133 -12.48 -7.78 0.53
CA LEU A 133 -11.62 -6.66 0.16
C LEU A 133 -10.27 -7.19 -0.31
N ALA A 134 -9.84 -6.77 -1.50
CA ALA A 134 -8.62 -7.25 -2.15
C ALA A 134 -8.53 -8.79 -2.24
N GLY A 135 -9.69 -9.43 -2.32
CA GLY A 135 -9.84 -10.88 -2.40
C GLY A 135 -9.92 -11.61 -1.06
N VAL A 136 -9.70 -10.92 0.06
CA VAL A 136 -9.78 -11.46 1.42
C VAL A 136 -11.20 -11.31 1.96
N THR A 137 -11.76 -12.39 2.53
CA THR A 137 -13.09 -12.39 3.15
C THR A 137 -13.07 -11.60 4.46
N LEU A 138 -14.00 -10.66 4.61
CA LEU A 138 -14.09 -9.80 5.78
C LEU A 138 -15.04 -10.42 6.81
N GLY A 139 -14.53 -10.75 8.00
CA GLY A 139 -15.34 -11.36 9.06
C GLY A 139 -14.94 -10.92 10.47
N ASP A 140 -13.69 -10.52 10.67
CA ASP A 140 -13.16 -10.08 11.96
C ASP A 140 -12.02 -9.06 11.79
N ALA A 141 -11.49 -8.55 12.89
CA ALA A 141 -10.40 -7.57 12.88
C ALA A 141 -9.12 -8.10 12.19
N ALA A 142 -8.83 -9.40 12.27
CA ALA A 142 -7.65 -9.99 11.64
C ALA A 142 -7.80 -9.99 10.12
N SER A 143 -8.96 -10.42 9.61
CA SER A 143 -9.27 -10.43 8.19
C SER A 143 -9.25 -9.03 7.56
N TRP A 144 -9.65 -7.99 8.31
CA TRP A 144 -9.53 -6.60 7.88
C TRP A 144 -8.08 -6.15 7.68
N ARG A 145 -7.21 -6.52 8.63
CA ARG A 145 -5.77 -6.24 8.54
C ARG A 145 -5.15 -6.95 7.34
N ASP A 146 -5.47 -8.23 7.13
CA ASP A 146 -4.98 -9.00 5.99
C ASP A 146 -5.47 -8.41 4.66
N ALA A 147 -6.74 -8.00 4.62
CA ALA A 147 -7.32 -7.35 3.44
C ALA A 147 -6.65 -6.00 3.11
N LEU A 148 -6.33 -5.19 4.12
CA LEU A 148 -5.63 -3.91 3.93
C LEU A 148 -4.18 -4.12 3.46
N HIS A 149 -3.49 -5.13 4.00
CA HIS A 149 -2.17 -5.53 3.51
C HIS A 149 -2.23 -5.98 2.04
N ALA A 150 -3.20 -6.83 1.70
CA ALA A 150 -3.41 -7.29 0.33
C ALA A 150 -3.75 -6.13 -0.63
N ALA A 151 -4.62 -5.20 -0.21
CA ALA A 151 -4.98 -4.01 -0.98
C ALA A 151 -3.76 -3.13 -1.30
N THR A 152 -2.90 -2.92 -0.30
CA THR A 152 -1.67 -2.14 -0.43
C THR A 152 -0.68 -2.81 -1.39
N ALA A 153 -0.52 -4.14 -1.29
CA ALA A 153 0.38 -4.90 -2.15
C ALA A 153 -0.08 -4.94 -3.62
N GLN A 154 -1.39 -5.09 -3.86
CA GLN A 154 -1.95 -5.18 -5.21
C GLN A 154 -1.97 -3.83 -5.93
N GLY A 155 -2.16 -2.72 -5.22
CA GLY A 155 -2.28 -1.36 -5.79
C GLY A 155 -3.56 -1.12 -6.61
N ARG A 156 -4.22 -2.18 -7.07
CA ARG A 156 -5.59 -2.21 -7.62
C ARG A 156 -6.32 -3.35 -6.95
N PHE A 157 -7.48 -3.06 -6.36
CA PHE A 157 -8.23 -4.05 -5.62
C PHE A 157 -9.73 -3.78 -5.71
N ALA A 158 -10.53 -4.76 -5.32
CA ALA A 158 -12.00 -4.66 -5.29
C ALA A 158 -12.52 -4.79 -3.85
N LEU A 159 -13.61 -4.09 -3.56
CA LEU A 159 -14.49 -4.33 -2.43
C LEU A 159 -15.79 -4.92 -2.98
N GLU A 160 -16.06 -6.15 -2.59
CA GLU A 160 -17.32 -6.84 -2.84
C GLU A 160 -18.21 -6.61 -1.61
N LEU A 161 -19.39 -6.05 -1.84
CA LEU A 161 -20.37 -5.77 -0.81
C LEU A 161 -21.79 -6.11 -1.28
N SER A 162 -22.71 -6.25 -0.34
CA SER A 162 -24.14 -6.35 -0.64
C SER A 162 -24.91 -5.26 0.08
N ARG A 163 -25.78 -4.57 -0.66
CA ARG A 163 -26.69 -3.54 -0.16
C ARG A 163 -28.11 -4.04 -0.39
N ASP A 164 -28.86 -4.24 0.69
CA ASP A 164 -30.23 -4.76 0.64
C ASP A 164 -30.37 -6.07 -0.17
N GLY A 165 -29.37 -6.95 -0.06
CA GLY A 165 -29.31 -8.22 -0.80
C GLY A 165 -28.81 -8.11 -2.24
N THR A 166 -28.64 -6.89 -2.76
CA THR A 166 -28.09 -6.66 -4.10
C THR A 166 -26.57 -6.61 -4.05
N PRO A 167 -25.83 -7.39 -4.87
CA PRO A 167 -24.38 -7.36 -4.87
C PRO A 167 -23.85 -6.11 -5.59
N HIS A 168 -22.84 -5.47 -5.01
CA HIS A 168 -22.10 -4.36 -5.56
C HIS A 168 -20.59 -4.67 -5.54
N ASN A 169 -19.89 -4.18 -6.56
CA ASN A 169 -18.45 -4.34 -6.66
C ASN A 169 -17.82 -2.98 -6.91
N HIS A 170 -17.08 -2.48 -5.92
CA HIS A 170 -16.34 -1.24 -5.99
C HIS A 170 -14.89 -1.54 -6.30
N ARG A 171 -14.34 -0.90 -7.33
CA ARG A 171 -12.96 -1.04 -7.76
C ARG A 171 -12.16 0.16 -7.29
N TYR A 172 -11.01 -0.09 -6.68
CA TYR A 172 -10.13 0.93 -6.15
C TYR A 172 -8.78 0.86 -6.85
N ARG A 173 -8.25 2.03 -7.16
CA ARG A 173 -6.86 2.21 -7.61
C ARG A 173 -6.12 3.05 -6.59
N LEU A 174 -5.10 2.48 -5.99
CA LEU A 174 -4.24 3.14 -5.03
C LEU A 174 -3.31 4.13 -5.75
N ARG A 175 -3.39 5.41 -5.39
CA ARG A 175 -2.32 6.38 -5.58
C ARG A 175 -1.28 6.11 -4.49
N THR A 176 -0.36 5.18 -4.77
CA THR A 176 0.84 5.01 -3.94
C THR A 176 1.68 6.27 -4.03
N LEU A 177 1.77 7.03 -2.94
CA LEU A 177 2.12 8.44 -3.02
C LEU A 177 3.62 8.76 -2.92
N VAL A 178 4.55 7.82 -2.65
CA VAL A 178 5.92 8.29 -2.33
C VAL A 178 7.12 7.51 -2.86
N ARG A 179 7.00 6.29 -3.40
CA ARG A 179 8.17 5.61 -4.00
C ARG A 179 8.17 5.54 -5.52
N ARG A 180 7.01 5.63 -6.16
CA ARG A 180 6.92 5.60 -7.63
C ARG A 180 6.85 6.99 -8.26
N ARG A 181 6.28 8.01 -7.60
CA ARG A 181 6.22 9.38 -8.16
C ARG A 181 7.56 10.10 -8.09
N ALA A 182 8.20 10.23 -6.93
CA ALA A 182 9.54 10.83 -6.85
C ALA A 182 10.54 10.14 -7.79
N ARG A 183 10.50 8.80 -7.87
CA ARG A 183 11.37 8.02 -8.76
C ARG A 183 10.99 8.13 -10.24
N ALA A 184 9.71 8.13 -10.59
CA ALA A 184 9.28 8.34 -11.97
C ALA A 184 9.53 9.78 -12.42
N ASP A 185 9.25 10.77 -11.58
CA ASP A 185 9.50 12.19 -11.84
C ASP A 185 11.02 12.49 -11.92
N GLU A 186 11.86 11.81 -11.12
CA GLU A 186 13.33 11.89 -11.20
C GLU A 186 13.88 11.19 -12.45
N VAL A 187 13.32 10.04 -12.82
CA VAL A 187 13.68 9.33 -14.06
C VAL A 187 13.21 10.10 -15.29
N GLU A 188 12.00 10.65 -15.28
CA GLU A 188 11.45 11.50 -16.33
C GLU A 188 12.28 12.77 -16.47
N ARG A 189 12.62 13.44 -15.36
CA ARG A 189 13.55 14.58 -15.37
C ARG A 189 14.95 14.20 -15.88
N ALA A 190 15.46 13.02 -15.54
CA ALA A 190 16.73 12.55 -16.08
C ALA A 190 16.65 12.29 -17.60
N ILE A 191 15.53 11.74 -18.08
CA ILE A 191 15.27 11.50 -19.51
C ILE A 191 15.13 12.82 -20.26
N ASP A 192 14.47 13.83 -19.69
CA ASP A 192 14.36 15.18 -20.26
C ASP A 192 15.74 15.85 -20.37
N LEU A 193 16.55 15.79 -19.31
CA LEU A 193 17.93 16.29 -19.32
C LEU A 193 18.82 15.57 -20.33
N LEU A 194 18.55 14.28 -20.58
CA LEU A 194 19.22 13.51 -21.61
C LEU A 194 18.71 13.84 -23.02
N ALA A 195 17.43 14.18 -23.19
CA ALA A 195 16.91 14.65 -24.46
C ALA A 195 17.59 15.96 -24.89
N ASP A 196 17.85 16.87 -23.95
CA ASP A 196 18.62 18.10 -24.20
C ASP A 196 20.08 17.82 -24.62
N ALA A 197 20.62 16.65 -24.27
CA ALA A 197 21.94 16.17 -24.68
C ALA A 197 21.99 15.64 -26.13
N VAL A 198 20.84 15.56 -26.81
CA VAL A 198 20.71 15.05 -28.16
C VAL A 198 20.42 16.21 -29.11
N VAL A 199 21.40 16.58 -29.93
CA VAL A 199 21.24 17.64 -30.92
C VAL A 199 20.83 17.02 -32.27
N PRO A 200 19.69 17.43 -32.86
CA PRO A 200 19.32 16.97 -34.19
C PRO A 200 20.34 17.46 -35.23
N SER A 201 20.83 16.55 -36.07
CA SER A 201 21.83 16.83 -37.10
C SER A 201 21.37 16.23 -38.44
N GLY A 202 20.23 16.71 -38.93
CA GLY A 202 19.54 16.15 -40.11
C GLY A 202 18.41 15.20 -39.74
N GLU A 203 17.73 14.67 -40.75
CA GLU A 203 16.49 13.90 -40.58
C GLU A 203 16.73 12.64 -39.72
N ASP A 204 17.78 11.88 -40.02
CA ASP A 204 18.09 10.58 -39.40
C ASP A 204 19.44 10.53 -38.66
N ARG A 205 19.99 11.70 -38.33
CA ARG A 205 21.25 11.78 -37.60
C ARG A 205 21.11 12.67 -36.36
N ARG A 206 21.73 12.22 -35.28
CA ARG A 206 21.70 12.86 -33.95
C ARG A 206 23.12 12.93 -33.43
N VAL A 207 23.51 14.07 -32.88
CA VAL A 207 24.79 14.23 -32.18
C VAL A 207 24.51 14.07 -30.69
N VAL A 208 25.24 13.17 -30.04
CA VAL A 208 25.04 12.84 -28.62
C VAL A 208 26.35 13.00 -27.89
N ASP A 209 26.30 13.55 -26.67
CA ASP A 209 27.51 13.58 -25.83
C ASP A 209 27.94 12.17 -25.44
N GLU A 210 29.23 11.87 -25.54
CA GLU A 210 29.76 10.54 -25.22
C GLU A 210 29.43 10.12 -23.77
N SER A 211 29.38 11.08 -22.85
CA SER A 211 29.06 10.87 -21.43
C SER A 211 27.56 10.63 -21.22
N ALA A 212 26.71 11.16 -22.10
CA ALA A 212 25.26 10.95 -22.06
C ALA A 212 24.88 9.52 -22.48
N LEU A 213 25.67 8.87 -23.36
CA LEU A 213 25.42 7.49 -23.80
C LEU A 213 25.36 6.47 -22.64
N GLU A 214 26.19 6.65 -21.61
CA GLU A 214 26.17 5.80 -20.41
C GLU A 214 24.89 6.00 -19.58
N LEU A 215 24.38 7.22 -19.54
CA LEU A 215 23.15 7.55 -18.83
C LEU A 215 21.92 7.07 -19.60
N PHE A 216 21.96 7.12 -20.94
CA PHE A 216 20.94 6.51 -21.79
C PHE A 216 20.85 5.00 -21.60
N ALA A 217 21.97 4.30 -21.45
CA ALA A 217 21.99 2.87 -21.13
C ALA A 217 21.27 2.55 -19.81
N LEU A 218 21.48 3.39 -18.78
CA LEU A 218 20.83 3.26 -17.48
C LEU A 218 19.34 3.62 -17.54
N ALA A 219 18.99 4.71 -18.23
CA ALA A 219 17.61 5.16 -18.40
C ALA A 219 16.77 4.15 -19.21
N TYR A 220 17.36 3.54 -20.24
CA TYR A 220 16.67 2.55 -21.08
C TYR A 220 16.23 1.32 -20.28
N ALA A 221 16.98 0.93 -19.23
CA ALA A 221 16.57 -0.16 -18.34
C ALA A 221 15.39 0.19 -17.43
N LEU A 222 15.09 1.47 -17.26
CA LEU A 222 13.98 1.95 -16.44
C LEU A 222 12.74 2.24 -17.28
N ASP A 223 12.91 2.86 -18.44
CA ASP A 223 11.85 3.20 -19.38
C ASP A 223 12.36 3.20 -20.84
N PRO A 224 12.26 2.05 -21.56
CA PRO A 224 12.73 1.94 -22.94
C PRO A 224 12.04 2.89 -23.92
N GLU A 225 10.75 3.15 -23.74
CA GLU A 225 9.95 3.96 -24.66
C GLU A 225 10.29 5.44 -24.53
N ALA A 226 10.29 5.96 -23.29
CA ALA A 226 10.67 7.35 -23.03
C ALA A 226 12.12 7.62 -23.40
N THR A 227 13.01 6.67 -23.11
CA THR A 227 14.43 6.76 -23.49
C THR A 227 14.62 6.74 -25.00
N THR A 228 13.89 5.89 -25.72
CA THR A 228 13.92 5.89 -27.20
C THR A 228 13.44 7.22 -27.74
N ARG A 229 12.33 7.76 -27.21
CA ARG A 229 11.79 9.07 -27.60
C ARG A 229 12.81 10.19 -27.41
N ALA A 230 13.52 10.21 -26.28
CA ALA A 230 14.57 11.18 -26.00
C ALA A 230 15.77 11.06 -26.97
N LEU A 231 16.17 9.83 -27.32
CA LEU A 231 17.29 9.56 -28.23
C LEU A 231 17.00 9.94 -29.69
N VAL A 232 15.78 9.69 -30.18
CA VAL A 232 15.48 9.74 -31.62
C VAL A 232 14.41 10.76 -32.01
N GLY A 233 13.68 11.31 -31.04
CA GLY A 233 12.64 12.32 -31.24
C GLY A 233 11.32 11.75 -31.77
N GLY A 234 11.02 10.48 -31.52
CA GLY A 234 9.78 9.83 -31.97
C GLY A 234 9.42 8.60 -31.15
N ASP A 235 8.18 8.14 -31.28
CA ASP A 235 7.72 6.93 -30.62
C ASP A 235 8.24 5.67 -31.34
N GLY A 236 8.57 4.64 -30.57
CA GLY A 236 9.07 3.38 -31.10
C GLY A 236 10.00 2.69 -30.10
N ARG A 237 10.56 1.56 -30.54
CA ARG A 237 11.50 0.77 -29.76
C ARG A 237 12.77 0.52 -30.56
N VAL A 238 13.92 0.66 -29.91
CA VAL A 238 15.20 0.19 -30.46
C VAL A 238 15.20 -1.34 -30.54
N VAL A 239 15.31 -1.87 -31.76
CA VAL A 239 15.32 -3.32 -32.03
C VAL A 239 16.71 -3.83 -32.43
N ALA A 240 17.61 -2.95 -32.86
CA ALA A 240 19.02 -3.28 -33.04
C ALA A 240 19.92 -2.06 -32.86
N ILE A 241 21.15 -2.29 -32.40
CA ILE A 241 22.23 -1.30 -32.33
C ILE A 241 23.44 -1.85 -33.07
N ALA A 242 23.93 -1.13 -34.08
CA ALA A 242 25.04 -1.55 -34.95
C ALA A 242 24.87 -2.99 -35.49
N GLY A 243 23.63 -3.38 -35.81
CA GLY A 243 23.27 -4.72 -36.29
C GLY A 243 23.12 -5.79 -35.21
N ALA A 244 23.46 -5.51 -33.95
CA ALA A 244 23.19 -6.42 -32.83
C ALA A 244 21.75 -6.26 -32.34
N PRO A 245 20.99 -7.36 -32.16
CA PRO A 245 19.58 -7.29 -31.76
C PRO A 245 19.42 -6.78 -30.31
N VAL A 246 18.34 -6.03 -30.07
CA VAL A 246 17.96 -5.51 -28.75
C VAL A 246 16.61 -6.08 -28.34
N ASP A 247 16.63 -7.19 -27.60
CA ASP A 247 15.44 -7.89 -27.10
C ASP A 247 15.10 -7.53 -25.64
N SER A 248 16.07 -6.95 -24.93
CA SER A 248 16.04 -6.68 -23.49
C SER A 248 16.90 -5.46 -23.14
N PRO A 249 16.67 -4.80 -21.99
CA PRO A 249 17.56 -3.72 -21.56
C PRO A 249 19.03 -4.11 -21.45
N LEU A 250 19.32 -5.34 -21.02
CA LEU A 250 20.69 -5.82 -20.90
C LEU A 250 21.37 -5.95 -22.28
N SER A 251 20.64 -6.44 -23.28
CA SER A 251 21.12 -6.48 -24.66
C SER A 251 21.34 -5.08 -25.25
N PHE A 252 20.51 -4.09 -24.89
CA PHE A 252 20.71 -2.68 -25.27
C PHE A 252 22.04 -2.15 -24.73
N VAL A 253 22.29 -2.31 -23.42
CA VAL A 253 23.53 -1.84 -22.79
C VAL A 253 24.75 -2.50 -23.43
N ALA A 254 24.70 -3.82 -23.65
CA ALA A 254 25.80 -4.56 -24.26
C ALA A 254 26.08 -4.12 -25.70
N ALA A 255 25.03 -3.96 -26.52
CA ALA A 255 25.17 -3.55 -27.91
C ALA A 255 25.65 -2.09 -28.04
N LEU A 256 25.16 -1.19 -27.18
CA LEU A 256 25.60 0.21 -27.14
C LEU A 256 27.06 0.32 -26.71
N ALA A 257 27.49 -0.44 -25.70
CA ALA A 257 28.89 -0.49 -25.27
C ALA A 257 29.81 -1.02 -26.37
N ALA A 258 29.41 -2.09 -27.05
CA ALA A 258 30.16 -2.65 -28.18
C ALA A 258 30.29 -1.66 -29.34
N ALA A 259 29.20 -0.96 -29.69
CA ALA A 259 29.21 0.08 -30.72
C ALA A 259 30.13 1.25 -30.34
N LYS A 260 30.14 1.66 -29.06
CA LYS A 260 31.05 2.70 -28.55
C LYS A 260 32.52 2.28 -28.70
N THR A 261 32.88 1.05 -28.33
CA THR A 261 34.27 0.55 -28.44
C THR A 261 34.74 0.48 -29.89
N ALA A 262 33.85 0.23 -30.83
CA ALA A 262 34.17 0.19 -32.26
C ALA A 262 34.52 1.58 -32.84
N GLY A 263 34.25 2.68 -32.12
CA GLY A 263 34.49 4.05 -32.59
C GLY A 263 33.63 4.44 -33.81
N THR A 264 32.59 3.67 -34.08
CA THR A 264 31.68 3.86 -35.22
C THR A 264 30.55 4.80 -34.85
N GLU A 265 29.99 5.48 -35.85
CA GLU A 265 28.66 6.05 -35.71
C GLU A 265 27.69 4.95 -35.26
N VAL A 266 26.91 5.20 -34.21
CA VAL A 266 26.02 4.18 -33.64
C VAL A 266 24.73 4.16 -34.43
N GLU A 267 24.55 3.12 -35.24
CA GLU A 267 23.30 2.90 -35.96
C GLU A 267 22.25 2.27 -35.06
N LEU A 268 21.14 2.97 -34.85
CA LEU A 268 19.93 2.44 -34.22
C LEU A 268 18.93 2.01 -35.29
N GLN A 269 18.40 0.79 -35.16
CA GLN A 269 17.19 0.38 -35.87
C GLN A 269 16.01 0.50 -34.93
N LEU A 270 15.03 1.27 -35.34
CA LEU A 270 13.79 1.51 -34.60
C LEU A 270 12.66 0.73 -35.26
N GLU A 271 11.79 0.15 -34.46
CA GLU A 271 10.48 -0.33 -34.87
C GLU A 271 9.43 0.64 -34.35
N ASP A 272 8.54 1.11 -35.23
CA ASP A 272 7.43 1.97 -34.82
C ASP A 272 6.46 1.24 -33.89
N ALA A 273 5.60 1.99 -33.20
CA ALA A 273 4.59 1.42 -32.30
C ALA A 273 3.59 0.48 -32.99
N ALA A 274 3.50 0.52 -34.33
CA ALA A 274 2.64 -0.33 -35.14
C ALA A 274 3.35 -1.59 -35.68
N GLY A 275 4.66 -1.76 -35.45
CA GLY A 275 5.49 -2.83 -36.01
C GLY A 275 5.70 -2.75 -37.53
N ALA A 276 5.36 -1.63 -38.17
CA ALA A 276 5.21 -1.53 -39.62
C ALA A 276 6.42 -0.90 -40.33
N GLY A 277 7.19 -0.06 -39.63
CA GLY A 277 8.32 0.68 -40.19
C GLY A 277 9.62 0.43 -39.43
N ARG A 278 10.69 0.14 -40.18
CA ARG A 278 12.07 0.23 -39.66
C ARG A 278 12.68 1.57 -40.05
N ARG A 279 13.13 2.33 -39.05
CA ARG A 279 13.86 3.58 -39.26
C ARG A 279 15.30 3.44 -38.76
N ARG A 280 16.23 4.01 -39.51
CA ARG A 280 17.65 4.07 -39.16
C ARG A 280 17.94 5.43 -38.53
N VAL A 281 18.58 5.46 -37.36
CA VAL A 281 19.08 6.70 -36.75
C VAL A 281 20.54 6.55 -36.42
N VAL A 282 21.36 7.52 -36.81
CA VAL A 282 22.80 7.51 -36.61
C VAL A 282 23.14 8.43 -35.43
N LEU A 283 23.73 7.89 -34.36
CA LEU A 283 24.28 8.69 -33.28
C LEU A 283 25.76 8.98 -33.54
N GLU A 284 26.13 10.25 -33.54
CA GLU A 284 27.51 10.70 -33.61
C GLU A 284 27.98 11.13 -32.20
N PRO A 285 28.82 10.33 -31.53
CA PRO A 285 29.36 10.69 -30.23
C PRO A 285 30.32 11.88 -30.38
N ARG A 286 30.10 12.95 -29.61
CA ARG A 286 31.03 14.08 -29.55
C ARG A 286 31.23 14.50 -28.11
N ALA A 287 32.49 14.64 -27.69
CA ALA A 287 32.81 15.07 -26.34
C ALA A 287 32.51 16.56 -26.14
N GLY A 288 31.94 16.91 -24.98
CA GLY A 288 31.78 18.30 -24.53
C GLY A 288 30.62 19.05 -25.16
N LEU A 289 29.58 18.35 -25.63
CA LEU A 289 28.34 19.00 -26.08
C LEU A 289 27.49 19.49 -24.91
N VAL A 290 27.56 18.80 -23.78
CA VAL A 290 26.65 19.01 -22.65
C VAL A 290 27.43 19.50 -21.44
N ASP A 291 26.82 20.42 -20.71
CA ASP A 291 27.36 20.88 -19.44
C ASP A 291 27.52 19.68 -18.47
N PRO A 292 28.73 19.42 -17.95
CA PRO A 292 28.97 18.30 -17.04
C PRO A 292 28.10 18.36 -15.76
N THR A 293 27.58 19.53 -15.38
CA THR A 293 26.63 19.67 -14.27
C THR A 293 25.27 19.04 -14.57
N LEU A 294 24.78 19.11 -15.81
CA LEU A 294 23.52 18.47 -16.23
C LEU A 294 23.66 16.94 -16.23
N LEU A 295 24.80 16.42 -16.69
CA LEU A 295 25.11 14.99 -16.62
C LEU A 295 25.23 14.50 -15.17
N THR A 296 25.82 15.32 -14.29
CA THR A 296 25.89 15.02 -12.86
C THR A 296 24.51 15.00 -12.21
N ALA A 297 23.63 15.96 -12.56
CA ALA A 297 22.26 16.01 -12.07
C ALA A 297 21.41 14.83 -12.55
N ALA A 298 21.53 14.45 -13.83
CA ALA A 298 20.87 13.28 -14.40
C ALA A 298 21.36 11.99 -13.72
N ARG A 299 22.67 11.84 -13.49
CA ARG A 299 23.26 10.69 -12.79
C ARG A 299 22.78 10.60 -11.34
N ALA A 300 22.64 11.72 -10.64
CA ALA A 300 22.11 11.77 -9.28
C ALA A 300 20.61 11.44 -9.19
N SER A 301 19.88 11.59 -10.29
CA SER A 301 18.43 11.33 -10.38
C SER A 301 18.10 9.89 -10.81
N LEU A 302 19.05 9.17 -11.41
CA LEU A 302 18.88 7.77 -11.76
C LEU A 302 19.10 6.88 -10.51
N PRO A 303 18.22 5.89 -10.25
CA PRO A 303 18.40 4.96 -9.15
C PRO A 303 19.68 4.15 -9.33
N ASP A 304 20.41 3.93 -8.25
CA ASP A 304 21.61 3.09 -8.23
C ASP A 304 21.25 1.68 -8.72
N ALA A 305 21.66 1.36 -9.95
CA ALA A 305 21.51 0.02 -10.52
C ALA A 305 22.53 -0.87 -9.80
N GLY A 306 22.14 -1.47 -8.67
CA GLY A 306 23.01 -2.32 -7.88
C GLY A 306 23.52 -3.55 -8.65
N PRO A 307 24.21 -4.49 -7.98
CA PRO A 307 25.38 -4.27 -7.15
C PRO A 307 26.59 -4.00 -8.05
N ARG A 308 27.23 -2.83 -7.92
CA ARG A 308 28.62 -2.73 -8.36
C ARG A 308 29.44 -3.71 -7.52
N LEU A 309 30.17 -4.61 -8.16
CA LEU A 309 31.33 -5.27 -7.55
C LEU A 309 32.23 -4.16 -7.03
N ALA A 310 32.15 -3.89 -5.74
CA ALA A 310 32.95 -2.86 -5.10
C ALA A 310 34.43 -3.23 -5.27
N PRO A 311 35.31 -2.29 -5.67
CA PRO A 311 36.73 -2.48 -5.43
C PRO A 311 36.93 -2.62 -3.92
N GLU A 312 37.76 -3.59 -3.52
CA GLU A 312 38.14 -3.87 -2.13
C GLU A 312 38.39 -2.55 -1.36
N PRO A 313 37.70 -2.31 -0.23
CA PRO A 313 38.00 -1.15 0.58
C PRO A 313 39.30 -1.40 1.33
N LEU A 314 40.35 -0.68 0.92
CA LEU A 314 41.51 -0.44 1.76
C LEU A 314 41.04 0.16 3.09
N ALA A 315 41.33 -0.57 4.17
CA ALA A 315 41.31 -0.17 5.57
C ALA A 315 39.99 0.40 6.12
N SER A 316 39.25 -0.45 6.83
CA SER A 316 38.30 -0.02 7.86
C SER A 316 39.01 0.81 8.94
N PRO A 317 38.51 2.00 9.33
CA PRO A 317 38.81 2.53 10.64
C PRO A 317 38.00 1.76 11.69
N SER A 318 38.70 1.40 12.75
CA SER A 318 38.27 0.58 13.89
C SER A 318 36.92 1.00 14.49
N ALA A 319 36.07 0.02 14.79
CA ALA A 319 34.86 0.18 15.59
C ALA A 319 35.23 0.56 17.03
N SER A 320 35.15 1.85 17.35
CA SER A 320 35.13 2.30 18.75
C SER A 320 33.74 2.06 19.34
N SER A 321 33.69 1.33 20.45
CA SER A 321 32.47 0.99 21.18
C SER A 321 31.66 2.26 21.52
N THR A 322 30.52 2.43 20.88
CA THR A 322 29.56 3.48 21.23
C THR A 322 28.67 2.94 22.34
N ALA A 323 28.90 3.41 23.57
CA ALA A 323 28.02 3.08 24.69
C ALA A 323 26.58 3.52 24.37
N ALA A 324 25.60 2.68 24.71
CA ALA A 324 24.19 3.04 24.56
C ALA A 324 23.88 4.28 25.41
N VAL A 325 23.26 5.29 24.79
CA VAL A 325 22.88 6.54 25.46
C VAL A 325 21.42 6.43 25.89
N THR A 326 21.13 6.71 27.16
CA THR A 326 19.75 6.77 27.67
C THR A 326 19.29 8.21 27.85
N GLU A 327 18.22 8.61 27.16
CA GLU A 327 17.58 9.92 27.26
C GLU A 327 16.22 9.76 27.95
N SER A 328 15.86 10.63 28.90
CA SER A 328 14.61 10.54 29.66
C SER A 328 13.76 11.80 29.50
N TYR A 329 12.46 11.61 29.31
CA TYR A 329 11.47 12.65 29.04
C TYR A 329 10.24 12.45 29.90
N THR A 330 9.77 13.53 30.53
CA THR A 330 8.50 13.55 31.28
C THR A 330 7.49 14.37 30.50
N ILE A 331 6.33 13.78 30.22
CA ILE A 331 5.26 14.44 29.44
C ILE A 331 4.01 14.69 30.30
N PRO A 332 3.37 15.87 30.20
CA PRO A 332 2.14 16.13 30.95
C PRO A 332 1.05 15.08 30.66
N ALA A 333 0.37 14.58 31.70
CA ALA A 333 -0.70 13.59 31.54
C ALA A 333 -1.76 14.01 30.50
N ALA A 334 -2.13 15.30 30.49
CA ALA A 334 -3.09 15.83 29.53
C ALA A 334 -2.63 15.71 28.07
N ALA A 335 -1.35 15.96 27.79
CA ALA A 335 -0.80 15.89 26.44
C ALA A 335 -0.72 14.43 25.95
N LEU A 336 -0.33 13.53 26.85
CA LEU A 336 -0.30 12.11 26.59
C LEU A 336 -1.71 11.53 26.38
N LYS A 337 -2.69 11.93 27.20
CA LYS A 337 -4.07 11.52 27.04
C LYS A 337 -4.62 11.93 25.67
N ARG A 338 -4.34 13.16 25.20
CA ARG A 338 -4.72 13.57 23.83
C ARG A 338 -4.09 12.70 22.76
N TRP A 339 -2.83 12.30 22.93
CA TRP A 339 -2.18 11.38 22.00
C TRP A 339 -2.84 9.99 21.99
N GLU A 340 -3.31 9.51 23.14
CA GLU A 340 -4.06 8.25 23.25
C GLU A 340 -5.45 8.35 22.62
N ASP A 341 -6.13 9.47 22.81
CA ASP A 341 -7.47 9.72 22.26
C ASP A 341 -7.43 9.97 20.73
N ALA A 342 -6.34 10.54 20.21
CA ALA A 342 -6.16 10.92 18.80
C ALA A 342 -4.78 10.50 18.22
N PRO A 343 -4.49 9.19 18.11
CA PRO A 343 -3.19 8.70 17.63
C PRO A 343 -2.87 9.14 16.19
N LEU A 344 -3.91 9.40 15.40
CA LEU A 344 -3.82 9.92 14.03
C LEU A 344 -3.18 11.30 13.95
N ASP A 345 -3.40 12.17 14.94
CA ASP A 345 -2.85 13.52 14.92
C ASP A 345 -1.35 13.50 15.12
N PHE A 346 -0.84 12.59 15.95
CA PHE A 346 0.59 12.34 16.08
C PHE A 346 1.20 11.75 14.81
N ALA A 347 0.51 10.81 14.15
CA ALA A 347 0.98 10.23 12.89
C ALA A 347 1.09 11.28 11.76
N LYS A 348 0.39 12.43 11.85
CA LYS A 348 0.57 13.56 10.91
C LYS A 348 1.87 14.34 11.14
N LEU A 349 2.48 14.23 12.32
CA LEU A 349 3.67 14.98 12.72
C LEU A 349 4.98 14.28 12.37
N VAL A 350 4.94 13.00 12.00
CA VAL A 350 6.11 12.20 11.63
C VAL A 350 5.78 11.25 10.48
N ARG A 351 6.71 11.13 9.53
CA ARG A 351 6.66 10.12 8.49
C ARG A 351 7.39 8.89 8.96
N ILE A 352 6.68 7.76 9.01
CA ILE A 352 7.20 6.46 9.43
C ILE A 352 7.41 5.61 8.19
N VAL A 353 8.60 5.04 8.01
CA VAL A 353 8.97 4.23 6.83
C VAL A 353 9.58 2.91 7.30
N PRO A 354 9.10 1.75 6.84
CA PRO A 354 9.75 0.48 7.12
C PRO A 354 11.20 0.48 6.61
N ASP A 355 12.13 0.02 7.43
CA ASP A 355 13.52 -0.12 7.04
C ASP A 355 13.69 -1.26 6.03
N SER A 356 14.57 -1.09 5.04
CA SER A 356 14.79 -2.08 3.98
C SER A 356 15.39 -3.38 4.49
N SER A 357 16.07 -3.37 5.64
CA SER A 357 16.59 -4.59 6.28
C SER A 357 15.57 -5.28 7.20
N GLY A 358 14.35 -4.74 7.32
CA GLY A 358 13.31 -5.29 8.20
C GLY A 358 13.62 -5.18 9.69
N ARG A 359 14.60 -4.34 10.08
CA ARG A 359 15.00 -4.17 11.49
C ARG A 359 14.09 -3.25 12.30
N GLY A 360 13.21 -2.50 11.64
CA GLY A 360 12.39 -1.52 12.31
C GLY A 360 11.79 -0.45 11.40
N PHE A 361 11.49 0.70 11.99
CA PHE A 361 10.89 1.84 11.30
C PHE A 361 11.74 3.10 11.38
N LYS A 362 12.09 3.67 10.22
CA LYS A 362 12.79 4.96 10.13
C LYS A 362 11.83 6.13 10.22
N LEU A 363 12.19 7.12 11.02
CA LEU A 363 11.42 8.34 11.23
C LEU A 363 11.98 9.49 10.39
N TYR A 364 11.11 10.16 9.63
CA TYR A 364 11.44 11.30 8.79
C TYR A 364 10.40 12.40 8.90
N GLY A 365 10.74 13.61 8.44
CA GLY A 365 9.79 14.72 8.38
C GLY A 365 9.19 15.09 9.73
N ILE A 366 9.90 14.83 10.84
CA ILE A 366 9.44 15.16 12.18
C ILE A 366 9.26 16.67 12.27
N ARG A 367 8.00 17.08 12.46
CA ARG A 367 7.62 18.48 12.63
C ARG A 367 8.01 18.94 14.03
N ARG A 368 8.65 20.10 14.12
CA ARG A 368 9.09 20.71 15.38
C ARG A 368 8.00 21.54 16.04
N THR A 369 7.05 22.06 15.26
CA THR A 369 6.00 22.93 15.77
C THR A 369 4.77 22.08 16.11
N PRO A 370 4.33 22.10 17.37
CA PRO A 370 2.97 21.72 17.70
C PRO A 370 1.98 22.50 16.84
N SER A 371 0.93 21.85 16.37
CA SER A 371 -0.35 22.56 16.27
C SER A 371 -0.70 22.98 17.71
N ALA A 372 -1.11 24.24 17.91
CA ALA A 372 -1.23 24.90 19.22
C ALA A 372 -1.47 23.99 20.45
N GLY A 373 -0.42 23.73 21.24
CA GLY A 373 -0.51 23.02 22.53
C GLY A 373 -0.36 21.49 22.51
N ASP A 374 0.05 20.91 21.39
CA ASP A 374 0.26 19.46 21.23
C ASP A 374 1.73 19.01 21.41
N LEU A 375 1.91 17.74 21.78
CA LEU A 375 3.24 17.16 22.01
C LEU A 375 3.80 16.62 20.70
N SER A 376 4.93 17.15 20.26
CA SER A 376 5.58 16.73 19.02
C SER A 376 6.53 15.53 19.25
N PRO A 377 6.75 14.66 18.23
CA PRO A 377 7.77 13.62 18.32
C PRO A 377 9.17 14.18 18.63
N HIS A 378 9.45 15.42 18.20
CA HIS A 378 10.73 16.08 18.47
C HIS A 378 10.96 16.36 19.98
N GLU A 379 9.90 16.69 20.72
CA GLU A 379 9.95 16.95 22.16
C GLU A 379 10.11 15.66 22.98
N LEU A 380 9.72 14.51 22.40
CA LEU A 380 9.98 13.17 22.95
C LEU A 380 11.40 12.68 22.70
N GLY A 381 12.27 13.52 22.12
CA GLY A 381 13.66 13.18 21.83
C GLY A 381 13.88 12.58 20.44
N PHE A 382 12.85 12.30 19.64
CA PHE A 382 13.05 11.79 18.29
C PHE A 382 13.71 12.82 17.36
N ARG A 383 14.49 12.32 16.40
CA ARG A 383 15.24 13.06 15.38
C ARG A 383 15.01 12.42 14.01
N ASN A 384 15.14 13.24 12.97
CA ASN A 384 15.04 12.74 11.59
C ASN A 384 16.20 11.75 11.32
N GLY A 385 15.85 10.59 10.78
CA GLY A 385 16.78 9.50 10.51
C GLY A 385 16.91 8.49 11.65
N ASP A 386 16.22 8.67 12.78
CA ASP A 386 16.17 7.66 13.84
C ASP A 386 15.47 6.40 13.32
N LEU A 387 16.04 5.23 13.63
CA LEU A 387 15.46 3.92 13.35
C LEU A 387 14.90 3.33 14.65
N VAL A 388 13.59 3.23 14.79
CA VAL A 388 12.94 2.59 15.94
C VAL A 388 13.02 1.07 15.76
N THR A 389 13.63 0.39 16.73
CA THR A 389 13.85 -1.08 16.67
C THR A 389 13.02 -1.82 17.71
N HIS A 390 12.86 -1.25 18.91
CA HIS A 390 12.05 -1.85 19.97
C HIS A 390 11.19 -0.81 20.67
N ILE A 391 10.01 -1.23 21.12
CA ILE A 391 9.16 -0.46 22.02
C ILE A 391 8.75 -1.38 23.17
N ASN A 392 9.03 -0.96 24.40
CA ASN A 392 8.79 -1.70 25.63
C ASN A 392 9.35 -3.14 25.55
N GLY A 393 10.58 -3.28 25.05
CA GLY A 393 11.26 -4.57 24.87
C GLY A 393 10.69 -5.46 23.75
N THR A 394 9.66 -5.01 23.03
CA THR A 394 9.11 -5.73 21.88
C THR A 394 9.76 -5.19 20.60
N ALA A 395 10.39 -6.06 19.82
CA ALA A 395 10.93 -5.70 18.51
C ALA A 395 9.79 -5.26 17.58
N VAL A 396 9.96 -4.16 16.87
CA VAL A 396 8.95 -3.59 15.96
C VAL A 396 9.44 -3.63 14.52
N ALA A 397 9.67 -4.84 14.01
CA ALA A 397 10.21 -5.09 12.67
C ALA A 397 9.17 -4.91 11.54
N ASP A 398 7.89 -5.04 11.88
CA ASP A 398 6.77 -5.04 10.94
C ASP A 398 5.52 -4.39 11.55
N MET A 399 4.47 -4.23 10.74
CA MET A 399 3.25 -3.58 11.18
C MET A 399 2.53 -4.39 12.27
N GLU A 400 2.62 -5.73 12.23
CA GLU A 400 1.97 -6.61 13.19
C GLU A 400 2.57 -6.45 14.60
N SER A 401 3.89 -6.51 14.70
CA SER A 401 4.61 -6.29 15.96
C SER A 401 4.38 -4.88 16.52
N LEU A 402 4.34 -3.86 15.65
CA LEU A 402 3.98 -2.50 16.05
C LEU A 402 2.56 -2.43 16.61
N MET A 403 1.59 -3.09 15.98
CA MET A 403 0.21 -3.17 16.49
C MET A 403 0.13 -3.88 17.84
N GLY A 404 0.86 -4.98 18.01
CA GLY A 404 0.90 -5.71 19.30
C GLY A 404 1.44 -4.87 20.46
N VAL A 405 2.35 -3.92 20.18
CA VAL A 405 2.81 -2.92 21.17
C VAL A 405 1.69 -1.93 21.52
N PHE A 406 0.94 -1.45 20.53
CA PHE A 406 -0.16 -0.50 20.75
C PHE A 406 -1.27 -1.09 21.62
N ASP A 407 -1.61 -2.37 21.46
CA ASP A 407 -2.65 -3.01 22.28
C ASP A 407 -2.25 -3.12 23.75
N LYS A 408 -0.96 -3.37 24.02
CA LYS A 408 -0.40 -3.44 25.39
C LYS A 408 -0.24 -2.06 26.05
N ARG A 409 -0.24 -0.97 25.27
CA ARG A 409 0.08 0.39 25.74
C ARG A 409 -0.95 0.98 26.71
N ARG A 410 -2.22 0.56 26.66
CA ARG A 410 -3.32 1.23 27.38
C ARG A 410 -3.14 1.25 28.91
N THR A 411 -2.20 0.49 29.47
CA THR A 411 -2.01 0.35 30.92
C THR A 411 -0.62 0.78 31.42
N THR A 412 0.23 1.39 30.60
CA THR A 412 1.63 1.67 30.96
C THR A 412 1.92 3.16 31.06
N ASP A 413 2.41 3.62 32.23
CA ASP A 413 2.80 5.03 32.47
C ASP A 413 4.24 5.36 32.02
N ARG A 414 4.99 4.35 31.57
CA ARG A 414 6.40 4.44 31.18
C ARG A 414 6.66 3.69 29.87
N TRP A 415 7.11 4.40 28.84
CA TRP A 415 7.60 3.82 27.60
C TRP A 415 9.11 3.78 27.58
N THR A 416 9.66 2.66 27.08
CA THR A 416 11.08 2.53 26.74
C THR A 416 11.17 2.23 25.26
N ILE A 417 11.81 3.11 24.50
CA ILE A 417 11.89 3.03 23.03
C ILE A 417 13.37 2.95 22.66
N GLU A 418 13.76 1.85 22.03
CA GLU A 418 15.12 1.65 21.57
C GLU A 418 15.22 2.05 20.10
N ILE A 419 16.12 2.97 19.82
CA ILE A 419 16.36 3.51 18.49
C ILE A 419 17.84 3.37 18.10
N GLU A 420 18.11 3.38 16.81
CA GLU A 420 19.45 3.57 16.26
C GLU A 420 19.53 4.98 15.64
N ARG A 421 20.43 5.81 16.16
CA ARG A 421 20.66 7.18 15.70
C ARG A 421 22.06 7.27 15.13
N ARG A 422 22.16 7.46 13.81
CA ARG A 422 23.46 7.53 13.09
C ARG A 422 24.35 6.30 13.37
N GLY A 423 23.76 5.11 13.45
CA GLY A 423 24.50 3.86 13.72
C GLY A 423 24.71 3.55 15.21
N ALA A 424 24.39 4.45 16.13
CA ALA A 424 24.56 4.23 17.56
C ALA A 424 23.22 3.93 18.26
N PRO A 425 23.17 2.97 19.20
CA PRO A 425 21.97 2.69 19.97
C PRO A 425 21.67 3.81 20.97
N VAL A 426 20.40 4.23 21.02
CA VAL A 426 19.87 5.20 21.98
C VAL A 426 18.58 4.65 22.57
N THR A 427 18.40 4.78 23.88
CA THR A 427 17.18 4.40 24.59
C THR A 427 16.45 5.65 25.03
N LEU A 428 15.25 5.88 24.50
CA LEU A 428 14.36 6.94 24.96
C LEU A 428 13.42 6.39 26.03
N VAL A 429 13.40 7.03 27.18
CA VAL A 429 12.50 6.72 28.28
C VAL A 429 11.48 7.84 28.38
N ILE A 430 10.20 7.53 28.19
CA ILE A 430 9.12 8.51 28.26
C ILE A 430 8.21 8.16 29.43
N THR A 431 8.07 9.04 30.39
CA THR A 431 7.20 8.85 31.57
C THR A 431 6.04 9.83 31.57
N ARG A 432 4.85 9.34 31.89
CA ARG A 432 3.67 10.16 32.19
C ARG A 432 3.95 11.00 33.45
N GLY A 433 3.97 12.31 33.30
CA GLY A 433 3.98 13.26 34.40
C GLY A 433 2.62 13.34 35.08
N SER A 434 2.62 13.75 36.34
CA SER A 434 1.43 13.92 37.19
C SER A 434 0.43 14.92 36.64
#